data_AF-A0A7J7PF02-F1
#
_entry.id   AF-A0A7J7PF02-F1
#
_cell.length_a   1.000
_cell.length_b   1.000
_cell.length_c   1.000
_cell.angle_alpha   90.00
_cell.angle_beta   90.00
_cell.angle_gamma   90.00
#
_symmetry.space_group_name_H-M   'P 1'
#
loop_
_entity.id
_entity.type
_entity.pdbx_description
1 polymer ?
#
loop_
_entity_poly.entity_id
_entity_poly.type
_entity_poly.pdbx_seq_one_letter_code
_entity_poly.pdbx_strand_id
1 'polypeptide(L)'
;MLAEQLSSSGVCIPYASIVAAARARVEGVEVWVEAQQTAWTDPQELHDLLHIAFNSSDPAVAGAGLMLMPPELPDDEALALLQTALERHSTSRPLFARLDARVPHAAGEPDPYLPALRLWQLGPLPVFAQLSPDGAAGLLEKALTAGDRRSVQLLWNGMPAVQAVSPARLAELLQAAAAAAGDLHSLRLLARLPAFHEVQSAELAAAMLPAVKAGHELCVWALQDSRAAAQLAAGDCEVLLELLTAALHADQPGMVPVLLRKSAGRINLKRLMVLLQAALQHCPAGFNHLYQLPAAASIQAKELGQLLRWAGRWFRHGILYEVLNWHRAWSRVSAEDKLVGLLQLALQQGAACHLFCTNPCASAVDEELAMLLLHFAVVTEQRSNLEALLLLPAAAKLSPAQAAAASGPAAATSRGNVAASNGCAKPAAAEGSLGAAEISHSLTQPLQNLSLSMDAAAAISADSLLQLLQAAAKRAVRLSAGASGETPADFSALGSVQSSKTSYSRQLQQWPAQVC
;
A
#
# COMPACT_ATOMS: atom_id res chain seq x y z
N MET A 1 -59.64 -10.83 -14.39
CA MET A 1 -60.18 -11.03 -15.77
C MET A 1 -59.40 -10.32 -16.88
N LEU A 2 -59.43 -8.98 -17.04
CA LEU A 2 -58.74 -8.34 -18.19
C LEU A 2 -57.20 -8.46 -18.11
N ALA A 3 -56.63 -8.27 -16.92
CA ALA A 3 -55.18 -8.41 -16.70
C ALA A 3 -54.68 -9.85 -16.91
N GLU A 4 -55.43 -10.86 -16.45
CA GLU A 4 -55.14 -12.27 -16.71
C GLU A 4 -55.21 -12.60 -18.21
N GLN A 5 -56.21 -12.09 -18.93
CA GLN A 5 -56.34 -12.28 -20.38
C GLN A 5 -55.20 -11.61 -21.17
N LEU A 6 -54.74 -10.44 -20.74
CA LEU A 6 -53.60 -9.74 -21.36
C LEU A 6 -52.27 -10.44 -21.06
N SER A 7 -52.09 -10.98 -19.86
CA SER A 7 -50.92 -11.78 -19.50
C SER A 7 -50.90 -13.13 -20.22
N SER A 8 -52.05 -13.81 -20.34
CA SER A 8 -52.15 -15.09 -21.05
C SER A 8 -52.02 -14.97 -22.57
N SER A 9 -52.16 -13.77 -23.14
CA SER A 9 -52.01 -13.50 -24.57
C SER A 9 -50.59 -13.03 -24.96
N GLY A 10 -49.65 -12.98 -24.01
CA GLY A 10 -48.25 -12.62 -24.28
C GLY A 10 -48.05 -11.15 -24.64
N VAL A 11 -49.03 -10.30 -24.34
CA VAL A 11 -48.98 -8.86 -24.65
C VAL A 11 -48.18 -8.15 -23.56
N CYS A 12 -46.89 -7.89 -23.84
CA CYS A 12 -46.04 -7.06 -22.98
C CYS A 12 -46.42 -5.59 -23.14
N ILE A 13 -47.11 -5.02 -22.15
CA ILE A 13 -47.42 -3.58 -22.13
C ILE A 13 -46.30 -2.84 -21.39
N PRO A 14 -45.61 -1.88 -22.03
CA PRO A 14 -44.58 -1.08 -21.37
C PRO A 14 -45.17 -0.31 -20.17
N TYR A 15 -44.46 -0.30 -19.03
CA TYR A 15 -44.89 0.39 -17.80
C TYR A 15 -45.23 1.88 -18.04
N ALA A 16 -44.51 2.54 -18.95
CA ALA A 16 -44.80 3.92 -19.36
C ALA A 16 -46.22 4.10 -19.92
N SER A 17 -46.74 3.10 -20.64
CA SER A 17 -48.09 3.11 -21.21
C SER A 17 -49.17 2.90 -20.16
N ILE A 18 -48.89 2.10 -19.13
CA ILE A 18 -49.77 1.91 -17.97
C ILE A 18 -49.88 3.20 -17.17
N VAL A 19 -48.74 3.85 -16.90
CA VAL A 19 -48.69 5.14 -16.20
C VAL A 19 -49.35 6.26 -17.01
N ALA A 20 -49.21 6.25 -18.34
CA ALA A 20 -49.90 7.20 -19.22
C ALA A 20 -51.43 6.98 -19.22
N ALA A 21 -51.89 5.73 -19.26
CA ALA A 21 -53.30 5.38 -19.19
C ALA A 21 -53.93 5.73 -17.83
N ALA A 22 -53.21 5.51 -16.73
CA ALA A 22 -53.62 5.91 -15.38
C ALA A 22 -53.78 7.44 -15.27
N ARG A 23 -52.85 8.20 -15.85
CA ARG A 23 -52.92 9.68 -15.88
C ARG A 23 -54.07 10.21 -16.73
N ALA A 24 -54.47 9.47 -17.75
CA ALA A 24 -55.60 9.80 -18.62
C ALA A 24 -56.97 9.38 -18.06
N ARG A 25 -57.02 8.78 -16.85
CA ARG A 25 -58.25 8.26 -16.22
C ARG A 25 -59.06 7.34 -17.13
N VAL A 26 -58.36 6.40 -17.75
CA VAL A 26 -59.00 5.36 -18.57
C VAL A 26 -59.77 4.41 -17.66
N GLU A 27 -61.07 4.29 -17.90
CA GLU A 27 -62.00 3.40 -17.19
C GLU A 27 -61.44 1.97 -17.15
N GLY A 28 -61.26 1.41 -15.94
CA GLY A 28 -60.68 0.07 -15.72
C GLY A 28 -59.22 0.02 -15.26
N VAL A 29 -58.45 1.12 -15.38
CA VAL A 29 -57.12 1.24 -14.71
C VAL A 29 -57.29 1.56 -13.22
N GLU A 30 -58.43 2.14 -12.85
CA GLU A 30 -58.85 2.37 -11.47
C GLU A 30 -58.94 1.06 -10.68
N VAL A 31 -59.29 -0.06 -11.33
CA VAL A 31 -59.33 -1.41 -10.73
C VAL A 31 -57.93 -1.90 -10.34
N TRP A 32 -56.86 -1.43 -10.99
CA TRP A 32 -55.49 -1.82 -10.64
C TRP A 32 -54.97 -1.03 -9.41
N VAL A 33 -55.43 0.21 -9.25
CA VAL A 33 -55.15 1.05 -8.07
C VAL A 33 -56.08 0.68 -6.90
N GLU A 34 -57.34 0.32 -7.16
CA GLU A 34 -58.26 -0.26 -6.17
C GLU A 34 -57.83 -1.67 -5.75
N ALA A 35 -57.36 -2.53 -6.66
CA ALA A 35 -56.75 -3.82 -6.29
C ALA A 35 -55.48 -3.65 -5.45
N GLN A 36 -54.72 -2.56 -5.62
CA GLN A 36 -53.63 -2.20 -4.71
C GLN A 36 -54.09 -1.72 -3.33
N GLN A 37 -55.34 -1.22 -3.21
CA GLN A 37 -55.92 -0.72 -1.95
C GLN A 37 -56.78 -1.78 -1.24
N THR A 38 -57.36 -2.73 -1.97
CA THR A 38 -58.13 -3.84 -1.42
C THR A 38 -57.24 -5.08 -1.29
N ALA A 39 -56.54 -5.14 -0.17
CA ALA A 39 -55.98 -6.35 0.44
C ALA A 39 -55.08 -7.22 -0.46
N TRP A 40 -53.78 -6.99 -0.36
CA TRP A 40 -52.78 -8.04 -0.49
C TRP A 40 -53.05 -9.06 0.63
N THR A 41 -53.95 -10.02 0.39
CA THR A 41 -54.31 -11.03 1.39
C THR A 41 -53.22 -12.06 1.61
N ASP A 42 -52.28 -12.18 0.66
CA ASP A 42 -51.12 -13.05 0.78
C ASP A 42 -49.84 -12.22 1.04
N PRO A 43 -49.28 -12.29 2.26
CA PRO A 43 -48.01 -11.66 2.60
C PRO A 43 -46.86 -12.06 1.66
N GLN A 44 -46.91 -13.27 1.09
CA GLN A 44 -45.87 -13.79 0.21
C GLN A 44 -45.82 -13.05 -1.14
N GLU A 45 -46.98 -12.71 -1.71
CA GLU A 45 -47.04 -11.98 -2.99
C GLU A 45 -46.50 -10.55 -2.85
N LEU A 46 -46.81 -9.89 -1.73
CA LEU A 46 -46.25 -8.58 -1.41
C LEU A 46 -44.72 -8.68 -1.24
N HIS A 47 -44.23 -9.72 -0.56
CA HIS A 47 -42.81 -9.96 -0.36
C HIS A 47 -42.06 -10.16 -1.70
N ASP A 48 -42.59 -11.00 -2.60
CA ASP A 48 -42.01 -11.23 -3.93
C ASP A 48 -41.96 -9.94 -4.76
N LEU A 49 -43.00 -9.11 -4.68
CA LEU A 49 -43.04 -7.83 -5.38
C LEU A 49 -42.08 -6.80 -4.80
N LEU A 50 -41.89 -6.78 -3.48
CA LEU A 50 -40.85 -5.95 -2.87
C LEU A 50 -39.47 -6.41 -3.36
N HIS A 51 -39.19 -7.70 -3.35
CA HIS A 51 -37.93 -8.24 -3.90
C HIS A 51 -37.73 -7.87 -5.37
N ILE A 52 -38.77 -7.96 -6.21
CA ILE A 52 -38.70 -7.54 -7.62
C ILE A 52 -38.45 -6.03 -7.71
N ALA A 53 -39.14 -5.23 -6.90
CA ALA A 53 -39.00 -3.79 -6.89
C ALA A 53 -37.59 -3.35 -6.49
N PHE A 54 -37.02 -3.93 -5.44
CA PHE A 54 -35.67 -3.63 -4.96
C PHE A 54 -34.57 -4.20 -5.85
N ASN A 55 -34.85 -5.28 -6.59
CA ASN A 55 -33.95 -5.80 -7.61
C ASN A 55 -34.12 -5.11 -8.97
N SER A 56 -35.09 -4.22 -9.14
CA SER A 56 -35.29 -3.50 -10.38
C SER A 56 -34.05 -2.65 -10.72
N SER A 57 -33.63 -2.65 -11.98
CA SER A 57 -32.65 -1.68 -12.47
C SER A 57 -33.26 -0.30 -12.64
N ASP A 58 -34.59 -0.22 -12.84
CA ASP A 58 -35.33 1.05 -12.80
C ASP A 58 -35.46 1.44 -11.34
N PRO A 59 -34.80 2.52 -10.99
CA PRO A 59 -34.66 2.84 -9.61
C PRO A 59 -36.04 3.38 -9.09
N ALA A 60 -36.88 4.03 -9.90
CA ALA A 60 -38.20 4.51 -9.45
C ALA A 60 -39.09 3.38 -8.89
N VAL A 61 -38.91 2.15 -9.39
CA VAL A 61 -39.63 0.97 -8.92
C VAL A 61 -39.19 0.60 -7.49
N ALA A 62 -37.89 0.63 -7.18
CA ALA A 62 -37.40 0.37 -5.83
C ALA A 62 -37.88 1.43 -4.82
N GLY A 63 -37.99 2.70 -5.24
CA GLY A 63 -38.51 3.78 -4.41
C GLY A 63 -40.01 3.62 -4.10
N ALA A 64 -40.79 3.12 -5.07
CA ALA A 64 -42.18 2.75 -4.84
C ALA A 64 -42.30 1.51 -3.92
N GLY A 65 -41.41 0.53 -4.07
CA GLY A 65 -41.31 -0.62 -3.16
C GLY A 65 -41.10 -0.19 -1.70
N LEU A 66 -40.19 0.77 -1.46
CA LEU A 66 -39.97 1.36 -0.12
C LEU A 66 -41.23 1.96 0.50
N MET A 67 -42.03 2.69 -0.29
CA MET A 67 -43.25 3.33 0.18
C MET A 67 -44.38 2.34 0.47
N LEU A 68 -44.34 1.17 -0.17
CA LEU A 68 -45.32 0.09 -0.01
C LEU A 68 -44.86 -0.97 1.00
N MET A 69 -43.67 -0.80 1.59
CA MET A 69 -43.14 -1.76 2.55
C MET A 69 -44.04 -1.78 3.79
N PRO A 70 -44.67 -2.92 4.12
CA PRO A 70 -45.59 -3.00 5.25
C PRO A 70 -44.82 -2.75 6.55
N PRO A 71 -45.46 -2.10 7.54
CA PRO A 71 -44.81 -1.82 8.81
C PRO A 71 -44.49 -3.08 9.63
N GLU A 72 -45.14 -4.21 9.34
CA GLU A 72 -45.03 -5.47 10.10
C GLU A 72 -44.00 -6.46 9.51
N LEU A 73 -43.16 -6.03 8.57
CA LEU A 73 -42.18 -6.91 7.95
C LEU A 73 -41.11 -7.36 8.99
N PRO A 74 -40.70 -8.65 9.02
CA PRO A 74 -39.62 -9.11 9.88
C PRO A 74 -38.33 -8.29 9.68
N ASP A 75 -37.62 -8.01 10.78
CA ASP A 75 -36.42 -7.16 10.80
C ASP A 75 -35.35 -7.62 9.81
N ASP A 76 -35.12 -8.94 9.71
CA ASP A 76 -34.16 -9.56 8.82
C ASP A 76 -34.52 -9.39 7.34
N GLU A 77 -35.80 -9.53 7.00
CA GLU A 77 -36.30 -9.28 5.65
C GLU A 77 -36.25 -7.80 5.28
N ALA A 78 -36.68 -6.91 6.19
CA ALA A 78 -36.67 -5.47 5.97
C ALA A 78 -35.24 -4.98 5.75
N LEU A 79 -34.32 -5.50 6.56
CA LEU A 79 -32.89 -5.26 6.41
C LEU A 79 -32.38 -5.77 5.07
N ALA A 80 -32.69 -7.00 4.66
CA ALA A 80 -32.23 -7.55 3.38
C ALA A 80 -32.71 -6.73 2.17
N LEU A 81 -33.97 -6.27 2.19
CA LEU A 81 -34.55 -5.42 1.15
C LEU A 81 -33.89 -4.05 1.11
N LEU A 82 -33.74 -3.39 2.27
CA LEU A 82 -33.07 -2.09 2.38
C LEU A 82 -31.60 -2.17 1.96
N GLN A 83 -30.91 -3.24 2.34
CA GLN A 83 -29.53 -3.52 1.94
C GLN A 83 -29.41 -3.68 0.43
N THR A 84 -30.30 -4.45 -0.19
CA THR A 84 -30.33 -4.65 -1.65
C THR A 84 -30.54 -3.32 -2.37
N ALA A 85 -31.46 -2.49 -1.85
CA ALA A 85 -31.72 -1.16 -2.36
C ALA A 85 -30.47 -0.27 -2.29
N LEU A 86 -29.80 -0.26 -1.12
CA LEU A 86 -28.61 0.56 -0.89
C LEU A 86 -27.46 0.12 -1.82
N GLU A 87 -27.20 -1.18 -1.94
CA GLU A 87 -26.13 -1.72 -2.78
C GLU A 87 -26.34 -1.42 -4.27
N ARG A 88 -27.53 -1.72 -4.79
CA ARG A 88 -27.83 -1.55 -6.23
C ARG A 88 -27.95 -0.09 -6.64
N HIS A 89 -28.28 0.79 -5.70
CA HIS A 89 -28.69 2.14 -6.05
C HIS A 89 -27.90 3.26 -5.39
N SER A 90 -26.90 2.93 -4.59
CA SER A 90 -25.88 3.87 -4.09
C SER A 90 -25.26 4.74 -5.20
N THR A 91 -25.22 4.25 -6.44
CA THR A 91 -24.66 4.96 -7.62
C THR A 91 -25.71 5.47 -8.61
N SER A 92 -26.99 5.16 -8.40
CA SER A 92 -28.08 5.36 -9.36
C SER A 92 -28.76 6.74 -9.22
N ARG A 93 -28.37 7.70 -10.07
CA ARG A 93 -28.97 9.05 -10.16
C ARG A 93 -30.50 9.11 -10.38
N PRO A 94 -31.17 8.21 -11.14
CA PRO A 94 -32.59 8.35 -11.46
C PRO A 94 -33.58 7.84 -10.39
N LEU A 95 -33.15 7.04 -9.39
CA LEU A 95 -34.06 6.37 -8.43
C LEU A 95 -35.05 7.30 -7.79
N PHE A 96 -34.44 8.38 -7.36
CA PHE A 96 -35.03 9.24 -6.39
C PHE A 96 -35.63 10.47 -7.09
N ALA A 97 -35.40 10.66 -8.41
CA ALA A 97 -35.87 11.80 -9.21
C ALA A 97 -37.39 12.03 -9.22
N ARG A 98 -38.18 11.03 -8.84
CA ARG A 98 -39.64 11.07 -8.92
C ARG A 98 -40.36 11.03 -7.57
N LEU A 99 -39.67 10.82 -6.45
CA LEU A 99 -40.28 10.95 -5.12
C LEU A 99 -40.59 12.43 -4.77
N ASP A 100 -40.00 13.38 -5.50
CA ASP A 100 -40.19 14.85 -5.37
C ASP A 100 -41.44 15.44 -6.05
N ALA A 101 -42.27 14.67 -6.76
CA ALA A 101 -43.39 15.24 -7.56
C ALA A 101 -44.54 15.88 -6.73
N ARG A 102 -44.38 16.06 -5.42
CA ARG A 102 -45.28 16.80 -4.54
C ARG A 102 -44.74 18.15 -4.03
N VAL A 103 -43.52 18.56 -4.42
CA VAL A 103 -42.99 19.90 -4.12
C VAL A 103 -42.71 20.65 -5.42
N PRO A 104 -43.34 21.81 -5.67
CA PRO A 104 -43.15 22.53 -6.92
C PRO A 104 -41.78 23.21 -6.92
N HIS A 105 -40.84 22.73 -7.73
CA HIS A 105 -39.62 23.47 -8.06
C HIS A 105 -39.57 23.75 -9.56
N ALA A 106 -39.31 25.01 -9.87
CA ALA A 106 -39.25 25.57 -11.21
C ALA A 106 -38.08 25.00 -12.01
N ALA A 107 -38.29 24.82 -13.31
CA ALA A 107 -37.36 24.20 -14.24
C ALA A 107 -36.05 25.00 -14.40
N GLY A 108 -34.91 24.36 -14.14
CA GLY A 108 -33.58 24.87 -14.46
C GLY A 108 -32.48 23.98 -13.88
N GLU A 109 -31.81 23.24 -14.77
CA GLU A 109 -30.64 22.37 -14.58
C GLU A 109 -30.68 21.26 -13.49
N PRO A 110 -30.24 20.01 -13.82
CA PRO A 110 -30.16 18.92 -12.85
C PRO A 110 -29.03 19.17 -11.86
N ASP A 111 -29.41 19.61 -10.65
CA ASP A 111 -28.51 19.88 -9.55
C ASP A 111 -27.72 18.61 -9.15
N PRO A 112 -26.37 18.61 -9.14
CA PRO A 112 -25.57 17.43 -8.80
C PRO A 112 -25.72 16.96 -7.33
N TYR A 113 -26.59 17.59 -6.55
CA TYR A 113 -26.83 17.36 -5.12
C TYR A 113 -28.03 16.42 -4.82
N LEU A 114 -28.74 15.95 -5.85
CA LEU A 114 -30.03 15.25 -5.74
C LEU A 114 -30.10 13.87 -5.04
N PRO A 115 -29.05 13.02 -4.96
CA PRO A 115 -29.15 11.75 -4.22
C PRO A 115 -29.37 11.93 -2.71
N ALA A 116 -28.83 13.03 -2.16
CA ALA A 116 -28.80 13.31 -0.72
C ALA A 116 -30.13 13.80 -0.15
N LEU A 117 -30.93 14.48 -0.97
CA LEU A 117 -32.22 15.04 -0.58
C LEU A 117 -33.28 13.95 -0.34
N ARG A 118 -33.00 12.68 -0.65
CA ARG A 118 -34.05 11.70 -0.94
C ARG A 118 -34.02 10.42 -0.10
N LEU A 119 -32.89 10.09 0.52
CA LEU A 119 -32.90 9.30 1.78
C LEU A 119 -33.54 10.11 2.93
N TRP A 120 -33.53 11.45 2.86
CA TRP A 120 -34.30 12.33 3.75
C TRP A 120 -35.81 12.04 3.70
N GLN A 121 -36.32 11.64 2.53
CA GLN A 121 -37.73 11.27 2.34
C GLN A 121 -38.07 9.88 2.86
N LEU A 122 -37.05 9.04 3.10
CA LEU A 122 -37.17 7.74 3.73
C LEU A 122 -37.12 7.84 5.26
N GLY A 123 -36.46 8.85 5.82
CA GLY A 123 -36.43 9.13 7.27
C GLY A 123 -37.79 9.13 8.00
N PRO A 124 -38.89 9.66 7.44
CA PRO A 124 -40.21 9.58 8.07
C PRO A 124 -40.93 8.23 7.90
N LEU A 125 -40.36 7.26 7.18
CA LEU A 125 -41.01 5.96 7.03
C LEU A 125 -41.05 5.22 8.38
N PRO A 126 -42.21 4.67 8.78
CA PRO A 126 -42.36 3.98 10.06
C PRO A 126 -41.35 2.85 10.26
N VAL A 127 -40.90 2.23 9.17
CA VAL A 127 -39.96 1.11 9.23
C VAL A 127 -38.62 1.49 9.86
N PHE A 128 -38.11 2.71 9.64
CA PHE A 128 -36.84 3.14 10.27
C PHE A 128 -36.97 3.35 11.78
N ALA A 129 -38.17 3.64 12.26
CA ALA A 129 -38.44 3.73 13.69
C ALA A 129 -38.57 2.35 14.36
N GLN A 130 -38.84 1.30 13.57
CA GLN A 130 -39.06 -0.06 14.07
C GLN A 130 -37.83 -0.96 13.98
N LEU A 131 -36.83 -0.60 13.17
CA LEU A 131 -35.58 -1.34 13.07
C LEU A 131 -34.93 -1.54 14.45
N SER A 132 -34.51 -2.77 14.73
CA SER A 132 -33.62 -3.05 15.85
C SER A 132 -32.30 -2.27 15.78
N PRO A 133 -31.63 -2.02 16.92
CA PRO A 133 -30.33 -1.35 16.95
C PRO A 133 -29.28 -2.03 16.04
N ASP A 134 -29.30 -3.36 15.95
CA ASP A 134 -28.40 -4.12 15.10
C ASP A 134 -28.70 -3.93 13.61
N GLY A 135 -29.98 -3.90 13.23
CA GLY A 135 -30.40 -3.58 11.87
C GLY A 135 -30.00 -2.16 11.46
N ALA A 136 -30.23 -1.18 12.34
CA ALA A 136 -29.80 0.20 12.13
C ALA A 136 -28.28 0.32 11.98
N ALA A 137 -27.52 -0.40 12.82
CA ALA A 137 -26.06 -0.47 12.70
C ALA A 137 -25.61 -1.15 11.40
N GLY A 138 -26.29 -2.20 10.94
CA GLY A 138 -26.05 -2.83 9.64
C GLY A 138 -26.16 -1.86 8.46
N LEU A 139 -27.23 -1.06 8.43
CA LEU A 139 -27.39 -0.03 7.39
C LEU A 139 -26.33 1.07 7.49
N LEU A 140 -26.01 1.49 8.71
CA LEU A 140 -24.99 2.51 8.95
C LEU A 140 -23.60 2.01 8.51
N GLU A 141 -23.25 0.76 8.78
CA GLU A 141 -21.99 0.14 8.34
C GLU A 141 -21.87 0.14 6.81
N LYS A 142 -22.94 -0.22 6.09
CA LYS A 142 -22.91 -0.17 4.62
C LYS A 142 -22.75 1.24 4.08
N ALA A 143 -23.40 2.23 4.70
CA ALA A 143 -23.20 3.63 4.32
C ALA A 143 -21.77 4.12 4.59
N LEU A 144 -21.17 3.70 5.72
CA LEU A 144 -19.79 4.02 6.09
C LEU A 144 -18.79 3.38 5.12
N THR A 145 -18.92 2.08 4.83
CA THR A 145 -18.04 1.37 3.91
C THR A 145 -18.14 1.90 2.48
N ALA A 146 -19.33 2.38 2.07
CA ALA A 146 -19.51 3.10 0.82
C ALA A 146 -18.92 4.53 0.81
N GLY A 147 -18.54 5.07 1.97
CA GLY A 147 -18.04 6.45 2.11
C GLY A 147 -19.12 7.51 1.90
N ASP A 148 -20.40 7.16 2.00
CA ASP A 148 -21.51 8.08 1.76
C ASP A 148 -21.89 8.84 3.04
N ARG A 149 -21.15 9.94 3.27
CA ARG A 149 -21.37 10.88 4.38
C ARG A 149 -22.82 11.35 4.52
N ARG A 150 -23.53 11.50 3.42
CA ARG A 150 -24.92 11.99 3.42
C ARG A 150 -25.82 10.88 3.92
N SER A 151 -25.70 9.67 3.36
CA SER A 151 -26.41 8.51 3.89
C SER A 151 -26.16 8.33 5.39
N VAL A 152 -24.91 8.39 5.84
CA VAL A 152 -24.57 8.34 7.28
C VAL A 152 -25.33 9.39 8.09
N GLN A 153 -25.31 10.66 7.66
CA GLN A 153 -26.01 11.74 8.36
C GLN A 153 -27.53 11.54 8.39
N LEU A 154 -28.11 10.94 7.36
CA LEU A 154 -29.55 10.68 7.27
C LEU A 154 -29.98 9.53 8.15
N LEU A 155 -29.26 8.41 8.07
CA LEU A 155 -29.47 7.27 8.94
C LEU A 155 -29.29 7.69 10.40
N TRP A 156 -28.31 8.53 10.70
CA TRP A 156 -28.07 9.08 12.04
C TRP A 156 -29.23 9.94 12.57
N ASN A 157 -29.82 10.80 11.74
CA ASN A 157 -30.91 11.68 12.16
C ASN A 157 -32.29 11.00 12.12
N GLY A 158 -32.46 9.99 11.26
CA GLY A 158 -33.74 9.33 11.02
C GLY A 158 -33.98 8.07 11.85
N MET A 159 -32.93 7.41 12.36
CA MET A 159 -33.06 6.18 13.13
C MET A 159 -32.72 6.38 14.61
N PRO A 160 -33.72 6.50 15.50
CA PRO A 160 -33.47 6.58 16.94
C PRO A 160 -32.76 5.33 17.48
N ALA A 161 -32.96 4.17 16.84
CA ALA A 161 -32.29 2.91 17.19
C ALA A 161 -30.75 2.99 17.11
N VAL A 162 -30.17 3.91 16.32
CA VAL A 162 -28.71 4.14 16.26
C VAL A 162 -28.14 4.57 17.61
N GLN A 163 -28.96 5.23 18.46
CA GLN A 163 -28.53 5.65 19.80
C GLN A 163 -28.38 4.49 20.79
N ALA A 164 -28.99 3.34 20.49
CA ALA A 164 -29.00 2.15 21.34
C ALA A 164 -28.05 1.04 20.85
N VAL A 165 -27.13 1.36 19.92
CA VAL A 165 -26.14 0.41 19.39
C VAL A 165 -25.19 -0.04 20.50
N SER A 166 -24.93 -1.36 20.55
CA SER A 166 -24.03 -1.96 21.54
C SER A 166 -22.57 -1.50 21.36
N PRO A 167 -21.74 -1.52 22.41
CA PRO A 167 -20.32 -1.13 22.32
C PRO A 167 -19.52 -1.95 21.30
N ALA A 168 -19.75 -3.27 21.26
CA ALA A 168 -19.10 -4.16 20.30
C ALA A 168 -19.44 -3.79 18.86
N ARG A 169 -20.73 -3.52 18.58
CA ARG A 169 -21.16 -3.11 17.25
C ARG A 169 -20.69 -1.71 16.89
N LEU A 170 -20.57 -0.81 17.86
CA LEU A 170 -19.97 0.50 17.67
C LEU A 170 -18.48 0.39 17.29
N ALA A 171 -17.72 -0.54 17.86
CA ALA A 171 -16.33 -0.76 17.45
C ALA A 171 -16.20 -1.13 15.97
N GLU A 172 -17.08 -2.00 15.47
CA GLU A 172 -17.14 -2.38 14.05
C GLU A 172 -17.47 -1.17 13.15
N LEU A 173 -18.43 -0.33 13.56
CA LEU A 173 -18.75 0.91 12.86
C LEU A 173 -17.58 1.89 12.83
N LEU A 174 -16.84 2.03 13.94
CA LEU A 174 -15.64 2.88 13.99
C LEU A 174 -14.56 2.35 13.05
N GLN A 175 -14.38 1.03 12.98
CA GLN A 175 -13.43 0.41 12.05
C GLN A 175 -13.83 0.65 10.59
N ALA A 176 -15.12 0.50 10.25
CA ALA A 176 -15.64 0.80 8.92
C ALA A 176 -15.43 2.28 8.55
N ALA A 177 -15.75 3.20 9.47
CA ALA A 177 -15.57 4.64 9.28
C ALA A 177 -14.09 5.04 9.12
N ALA A 178 -13.19 4.41 9.88
CA ALA A 178 -11.76 4.65 9.81
C ALA A 178 -11.12 4.11 8.51
N ALA A 179 -11.65 3.01 7.99
CA ALA A 179 -11.23 2.43 6.71
C ALA A 179 -11.76 3.24 5.51
N ALA A 180 -12.91 3.90 5.64
CA ALA A 180 -13.54 4.68 4.59
C ALA A 180 -12.85 6.03 4.36
N ALA A 181 -11.75 6.02 3.58
CA ALA A 181 -11.08 7.21 3.00
C ALA A 181 -10.89 8.41 3.96
N GLY A 182 -10.72 8.15 5.26
CA GLY A 182 -10.54 9.19 6.27
C GLY A 182 -11.81 10.00 6.56
N ASP A 183 -12.98 9.36 6.67
CA ASP A 183 -14.23 10.05 6.98
C ASP A 183 -14.34 10.52 8.44
N LEU A 184 -13.65 11.64 8.71
CA LEU A 184 -13.65 12.32 10.01
C LEU A 184 -15.05 12.73 10.47
N HIS A 185 -15.96 13.07 9.55
CA HIS A 185 -17.30 13.51 9.93
C HIS A 185 -18.08 12.37 10.57
N SER A 186 -18.08 11.21 9.92
CA SER A 186 -18.76 10.02 10.41
C SER A 186 -18.16 9.50 11.72
N LEU A 187 -16.83 9.51 11.87
CA LEU A 187 -16.19 9.19 13.15
C LEU A 187 -16.61 10.14 14.27
N ARG A 188 -16.74 11.43 14.01
CA ARG A 188 -17.22 12.42 14.99
C ARG A 188 -18.68 12.23 15.36
N LEU A 189 -19.51 11.70 14.44
CA LEU A 189 -20.88 11.31 14.77
C LEU A 189 -20.88 10.09 15.70
N LEU A 190 -20.21 9.00 15.31
CA LEU A 190 -20.10 7.78 16.10
C LEU A 190 -19.53 8.05 17.51
N ALA A 191 -18.56 8.96 17.63
CA ALA A 191 -17.99 9.38 18.91
C ALA A 191 -18.97 10.09 19.86
N ARG A 192 -20.16 10.48 19.40
CA ARG A 192 -21.23 11.06 20.22
C ARG A 192 -22.15 10.01 20.83
N LEU A 193 -22.06 8.73 20.42
CA LEU A 193 -22.88 7.68 21.03
C LEU A 193 -22.49 7.46 22.49
N PRO A 194 -23.45 7.22 23.39
CA PRO A 194 -23.16 6.95 24.80
C PRO A 194 -22.28 5.70 24.98
N ALA A 195 -22.54 4.66 24.17
CA ALA A 195 -21.76 3.41 24.14
C ALA A 195 -20.29 3.62 23.76
N PHE A 196 -19.91 4.77 23.19
CA PHE A 196 -18.53 5.04 22.81
C PHE A 196 -17.57 4.98 24.01
N HIS A 197 -18.03 5.36 25.20
CA HIS A 197 -17.21 5.31 26.42
C HIS A 197 -17.02 3.89 26.98
N GLU A 198 -17.78 2.92 26.48
CA GLU A 198 -17.74 1.51 26.87
C GLU A 198 -16.90 0.66 25.92
N VAL A 199 -16.47 1.21 24.77
CA VAL A 199 -15.59 0.54 23.81
C VAL A 199 -14.22 0.28 24.44
N GLN A 200 -13.73 -0.95 24.32
CA GLN A 200 -12.47 -1.37 24.93
C GLN A 200 -11.25 -0.75 24.22
N SER A 201 -10.12 -0.67 24.93
CA SER A 201 -8.85 -0.17 24.36
C SER A 201 -8.41 -0.96 23.12
N ALA A 202 -8.55 -2.29 23.15
CA ALA A 202 -8.20 -3.18 22.05
C ALA A 202 -9.09 -2.97 20.81
N GLU A 203 -10.40 -2.83 21.03
CA GLU A 203 -11.39 -2.57 19.98
C GLU A 203 -11.17 -1.21 19.32
N LEU A 204 -10.90 -0.17 20.14
CA LEU A 204 -10.60 1.16 19.63
C LEU A 204 -9.32 1.17 18.81
N ALA A 205 -8.31 0.40 19.21
CA ALA A 205 -7.07 0.28 18.44
C ALA A 205 -7.24 -0.49 17.14
N ALA A 206 -8.03 -1.56 17.14
CA ALA A 206 -8.42 -2.26 15.92
C ALA A 206 -9.14 -1.32 14.95
N ALA A 207 -10.00 -0.44 15.46
CA ALA A 207 -10.65 0.60 14.66
C ALA A 207 -9.66 1.68 14.16
N MET A 208 -8.62 2.03 14.92
CA MET A 208 -7.59 2.99 14.50
C MET A 208 -6.63 2.41 13.43
N LEU A 209 -6.41 1.10 13.42
CA LEU A 209 -5.38 0.46 12.59
C LEU A 209 -5.54 0.72 11.08
N PRO A 210 -6.74 0.65 10.46
CA PRO A 210 -6.92 1.02 9.05
C PRO A 210 -6.54 2.47 8.77
N ALA A 211 -6.96 3.41 9.62
CA ALA A 211 -6.63 4.83 9.48
C ALA A 211 -5.12 5.08 9.63
N VAL A 212 -4.45 4.35 10.52
CA VAL A 212 -3.00 4.39 10.68
C VAL A 212 -2.29 3.93 9.41
N LYS A 213 -2.68 2.79 8.84
CA LYS A 213 -2.09 2.26 7.61
C LYS A 213 -2.33 3.18 6.41
N ALA A 214 -3.49 3.84 6.37
CA ALA A 214 -3.85 4.77 5.31
C ALA A 214 -3.32 6.21 5.51
N GLY A 215 -2.67 6.51 6.63
CA GLY A 215 -2.16 7.85 6.92
C GLY A 215 -3.23 8.89 7.26
N HIS A 216 -4.42 8.48 7.71
CA HIS A 216 -5.53 9.38 8.04
C HIS A 216 -5.38 9.99 9.45
N GLU A 217 -4.43 10.90 9.60
CA GLU A 217 -4.04 11.52 10.88
C GLU A 217 -5.23 12.11 11.66
N LEU A 218 -6.14 12.79 10.98
CA LEU A 218 -7.29 13.43 11.62
C LEU A 218 -8.27 12.40 12.22
N CYS A 219 -8.42 11.23 11.60
CA CYS A 219 -9.28 10.16 12.09
C CYS A 219 -8.69 9.56 13.37
N VAL A 220 -7.39 9.26 13.34
CA VAL A 220 -6.64 8.80 14.52
C VAL A 220 -6.71 9.83 15.64
N TRP A 221 -6.58 11.12 15.30
CA TRP A 221 -6.69 12.21 16.27
C TRP A 221 -8.08 12.29 16.92
N ALA A 222 -9.15 12.18 16.13
CA ALA A 222 -10.52 12.18 16.65
C ALA A 222 -10.77 11.00 17.60
N LEU A 223 -10.24 9.82 17.29
CA LEU A 223 -10.36 8.63 18.15
C LEU A 223 -9.53 8.80 19.44
N GLN A 224 -8.34 9.39 19.37
CA GLN A 224 -7.45 9.62 20.52
C GLN A 224 -7.91 10.71 21.49
N ASP A 225 -8.73 11.64 21.04
CA ASP A 225 -9.28 12.70 21.90
C ASP A 225 -10.52 12.26 22.69
N SER A 226 -10.94 11.01 22.49
CA SER A 226 -12.02 10.43 23.25
C SER A 226 -11.61 9.97 24.67
N ARG A 227 -12.60 9.86 25.56
CA ARG A 227 -12.38 9.32 26.91
C ARG A 227 -11.97 7.83 26.89
N ALA A 228 -12.42 7.07 25.91
CA ALA A 228 -12.00 5.68 25.71
C ALA A 228 -10.50 5.60 25.37
N ALA A 229 -9.99 6.55 24.58
CA ALA A 229 -8.56 6.65 24.31
C ALA A 229 -7.71 7.08 25.50
N ALA A 230 -8.30 7.67 26.56
CA ALA A 230 -7.58 7.89 27.81
C ALA A 230 -7.17 6.55 28.47
N GLN A 231 -7.90 5.46 28.22
CA GLN A 231 -7.57 4.12 28.70
C GLN A 231 -6.40 3.50 27.92
N LEU A 232 -6.37 3.69 26.59
CA LEU A 232 -5.20 3.43 25.74
C LEU A 232 -3.97 4.20 26.24
N ALA A 233 -4.18 5.48 26.58
CA ALA A 233 -3.17 6.33 27.17
C ALA A 233 -2.89 6.02 28.65
N ALA A 234 -3.57 5.07 29.29
CA ALA A 234 -3.40 4.70 30.69
C ALA A 234 -2.76 3.31 30.88
N GLY A 235 -3.11 2.29 30.07
CA GLY A 235 -2.73 0.89 30.32
C GLY A 235 -1.87 0.20 29.25
N ASP A 236 -2.28 0.24 27.97
CA ASP A 236 -1.77 -0.72 26.98
C ASP A 236 -0.66 -0.19 26.08
N CYS A 237 0.58 -0.29 26.56
CA CYS A 237 1.74 0.06 25.74
C CYS A 237 1.97 -0.88 24.55
N GLU A 238 1.48 -2.12 24.60
CA GLU A 238 1.61 -3.07 23.49
C GLU A 238 0.75 -2.65 22.29
N VAL A 239 -0.47 -2.20 22.55
CA VAL A 239 -1.38 -1.70 21.51
C VAL A 239 -0.81 -0.46 20.82
N LEU A 240 -0.20 0.46 21.58
CA LEU A 240 0.52 1.60 21.00
C LEU A 240 1.71 1.14 20.14
N LEU A 241 2.45 0.12 20.59
CA LEU A 241 3.59 -0.43 19.86
C LEU A 241 3.13 -1.04 18.53
N GLU A 242 2.01 -1.75 18.52
CA GLU A 242 1.38 -2.29 17.30
C GLU A 242 1.00 -1.19 16.31
N LEU A 243 0.32 -0.13 16.78
CA LEU A 243 -0.07 0.99 15.91
C LEU A 243 1.16 1.74 15.36
N LEU A 244 2.18 2.00 16.19
CA LEU A 244 3.42 2.64 15.74
C LEU A 244 4.15 1.76 14.72
N THR A 245 4.22 0.45 14.98
CA THR A 245 4.84 -0.50 14.05
C THR A 245 4.08 -0.52 12.72
N ALA A 246 2.74 -0.52 12.74
CA ALA A 246 1.93 -0.44 11.54
C ALA A 246 2.14 0.86 10.75
N ALA A 247 2.25 2.01 11.44
CA ALA A 247 2.55 3.29 10.81
C ALA A 247 3.90 3.28 10.08
N LEU A 248 4.94 2.71 10.73
CA LEU A 248 6.28 2.62 10.15
C LEU A 248 6.30 1.69 8.93
N HIS A 249 5.65 0.52 9.00
CA HIS A 249 5.59 -0.42 7.87
C HIS A 249 4.78 0.13 6.69
N ALA A 250 3.78 0.97 6.94
CA ALA A 250 2.99 1.63 5.91
C ALA A 250 3.65 2.91 5.37
N ASP A 251 4.87 3.24 5.81
CA ASP A 251 5.60 4.47 5.49
C ASP A 251 4.78 5.75 5.73
N GLN A 252 4.13 5.83 6.89
CA GLN A 252 3.31 6.96 7.31
C GLN A 252 4.01 7.76 8.43
N PRO A 253 5.03 8.58 8.12
CA PRO A 253 5.83 9.27 9.14
C PRO A 253 5.04 10.28 9.97
N GLY A 254 4.04 10.94 9.36
CA GLY A 254 3.17 11.90 10.04
C GLY A 254 2.26 11.26 11.11
N MET A 255 2.04 9.95 11.02
CA MET A 255 1.28 9.21 12.02
C MET A 255 2.05 8.98 13.33
N VAL A 256 3.38 8.94 13.27
CA VAL A 256 4.24 8.74 14.45
C VAL A 256 4.04 9.83 15.51
N PRO A 257 4.14 11.14 15.22
CA PRO A 257 3.88 12.18 16.22
C PRO A 257 2.43 12.19 16.72
N VAL A 258 1.45 11.84 15.86
CA VAL A 258 0.04 11.71 16.27
C VAL A 258 -0.10 10.61 17.33
N LEU A 259 0.45 9.42 17.06
CA LEU A 259 0.41 8.29 18.00
C LEU A 259 1.16 8.56 19.30
N LEU A 260 2.26 9.33 19.25
CA LEU A 260 3.11 9.64 20.41
C LEU A 260 2.62 10.81 21.28
N ARG A 261 1.67 11.63 20.80
CA ARG A 261 1.30 12.91 21.43
C ARG A 261 0.98 12.82 22.93
N LYS A 262 0.26 11.77 23.35
CA LYS A 262 -0.13 11.53 24.76
C LYS A 262 0.67 10.40 25.43
N SER A 263 1.59 9.77 24.71
CA SER A 263 2.17 8.48 25.09
C SER A 263 3.69 8.41 24.96
N ALA A 264 4.36 9.47 24.50
CA ALA A 264 5.80 9.57 24.32
C ALA A 264 6.61 9.10 25.53
N GLY A 265 6.18 9.46 26.75
CA GLY A 265 6.86 9.09 28.00
C GLY A 265 6.77 7.61 28.39
N ARG A 266 5.96 6.80 27.68
CA ARG A 266 5.70 5.39 28.02
C ARG A 266 6.60 4.40 27.27
N ILE A 267 7.26 4.87 26.21
CA ILE A 267 8.13 4.03 25.41
C ILE A 267 9.47 3.93 26.15
N ASN A 268 9.73 2.75 26.71
CA ASN A 268 11.03 2.45 27.30
C ASN A 268 12.09 2.20 26.20
N LEU A 269 13.37 2.19 26.60
CA LEU A 269 14.49 1.99 25.68
C LEU A 269 14.34 0.71 24.84
N LYS A 270 13.93 -0.42 25.45
CA LYS A 270 13.79 -1.70 24.74
C LYS A 270 12.78 -1.61 23.59
N ARG A 271 11.59 -1.05 23.84
CA ARG A 271 10.56 -0.85 22.82
C ARG A 271 10.99 0.19 21.79
N LEU A 272 11.64 1.27 22.23
CA LEU A 272 12.18 2.28 21.34
C LEU A 272 13.17 1.67 20.34
N MET A 273 14.06 0.79 20.78
CA MET A 273 15.03 0.15 19.89
C MET A 273 14.36 -0.67 18.78
N VAL A 274 13.28 -1.39 19.09
CA VAL A 274 12.48 -2.12 18.09
C VAL A 274 11.84 -1.16 17.08
N LEU A 275 11.26 -0.05 17.57
CA LEU A 275 10.65 0.96 16.70
C LEU A 275 11.68 1.70 15.84
N LEU A 276 12.85 2.05 16.39
CA LEU A 276 13.94 2.65 15.62
C LEU A 276 14.42 1.68 14.55
N GLN A 277 14.57 0.40 14.85
CA GLN A 277 14.91 -0.61 13.85
C GLN A 277 13.86 -0.68 12.73
N ALA A 278 12.56 -0.74 13.06
CA ALA A 278 11.49 -0.75 12.06
C ALA A 278 11.46 0.55 11.22
N ALA A 279 11.73 1.71 11.84
CA ALA A 279 11.81 2.99 11.16
C ALA A 279 12.99 3.04 10.17
N LEU A 280 14.15 2.51 10.55
CA LEU A 280 15.30 2.39 9.65
C LEU A 280 15.00 1.51 8.43
N GLN A 281 14.16 0.49 8.60
CA GLN A 281 13.78 -0.44 7.53
C GLN A 281 12.72 0.14 6.58
N HIS A 282 11.71 0.80 7.14
CA HIS A 282 10.48 1.10 6.39
C HIS A 282 10.13 2.59 6.32
N CYS A 283 10.43 3.39 7.37
CA CYS A 283 9.99 4.78 7.46
C CYS A 283 11.07 5.68 8.12
N PRO A 284 12.06 6.14 7.34
CA PRO A 284 13.20 6.91 7.82
C PRO A 284 12.81 8.27 8.38
N ALA A 285 11.76 8.89 7.84
CA ALA A 285 11.21 10.12 8.39
C ALA A 285 10.60 9.89 9.80
N GLY A 286 10.00 8.72 10.04
CA GLY A 286 9.52 8.30 11.36
C GLY A 286 10.65 8.12 12.39
N PHE A 287 11.86 7.79 11.95
CA PHE A 287 13.04 7.65 12.82
C PHE A 287 13.30 8.93 13.61
N ASN A 288 13.26 10.10 12.95
CA ASN A 288 13.54 11.38 13.61
C ASN A 288 12.56 11.67 14.75
N HIS A 289 11.27 11.36 14.56
CA HIS A 289 10.26 11.53 15.60
C HIS A 289 10.50 10.58 16.79
N LEU A 290 10.87 9.33 16.53
CA LEU A 290 11.19 8.35 17.57
C LEU A 290 12.48 8.71 18.31
N TYR A 291 13.48 9.22 17.59
CA TYR A 291 14.78 9.58 18.16
C TYR A 291 14.72 10.85 19.02
N GLN A 292 13.66 11.64 18.90
CA GLN A 292 13.37 12.77 19.79
C GLN A 292 12.71 12.36 21.11
N LEU A 293 12.35 11.08 21.28
CA LEU A 293 11.74 10.61 22.52
C LEU A 293 12.73 10.66 23.69
N PRO A 294 12.27 10.93 24.93
CA PRO A 294 13.15 10.97 26.10
C PRO A 294 13.96 9.69 26.32
N ALA A 295 13.38 8.53 25.95
CA ALA A 295 14.07 7.24 26.03
C ALA A 295 15.29 7.14 25.10
N ALA A 296 15.32 7.90 23.99
CA ALA A 296 16.45 7.93 23.07
C ALA A 296 17.72 8.44 23.76
N ALA A 297 17.59 9.40 24.69
CA ALA A 297 18.73 9.86 25.48
C ALA A 297 19.41 8.73 26.28
N SER A 298 18.68 7.66 26.60
CA SER A 298 19.19 6.51 27.36
C SER A 298 19.90 5.46 26.51
N ILE A 299 19.94 5.63 25.18
CA ILE A 299 20.69 4.76 24.26
C ILE A 299 22.17 4.78 24.66
N GLN A 300 22.76 3.61 24.93
CA GLN A 300 24.19 3.52 25.23
C GLN A 300 24.98 3.34 23.94
N ALA A 301 26.30 3.35 24.06
CA ALA A 301 27.20 3.25 22.91
C ALA A 301 27.02 1.95 22.12
N LYS A 302 26.70 0.85 22.79
CA LYS A 302 26.50 -0.45 22.15
C LYS A 302 25.23 -0.47 21.30
N GLU A 303 24.12 0.03 21.83
CA GLU A 303 22.86 0.13 21.09
C GLU A 303 22.96 1.14 19.94
N LEU A 304 23.68 2.25 20.15
CA LEU A 304 23.96 3.23 19.10
C LEU A 304 24.80 2.62 17.95
N GLY A 305 25.79 1.79 18.29
CA GLY A 305 26.55 1.01 17.31
C GLY A 305 25.67 0.03 16.52
N GLN A 306 24.71 -0.61 17.17
CA GLN A 306 23.73 -1.47 16.48
C GLN A 306 22.83 -0.67 15.52
N LEU A 307 22.35 0.51 15.93
CA LEU A 307 21.57 1.39 15.06
C LEU A 307 22.37 1.80 13.83
N LEU A 308 23.67 2.10 13.96
CA LEU A 308 24.53 2.40 12.80
C LEU A 308 24.60 1.22 11.82
N ARG A 309 24.85 0.01 12.35
CA ARG A 309 24.93 -1.20 11.52
C ARG A 309 23.62 -1.45 10.78
N TRP A 310 22.48 -1.28 11.45
CA TRP A 310 21.16 -1.42 10.82
C TRP A 310 20.90 -0.32 9.81
N ALA A 311 21.22 0.93 10.12
CA ALA A 311 20.97 2.06 9.24
C ALA A 311 21.66 1.88 7.88
N GLY A 312 22.90 1.39 7.84
CA GLY A 312 23.56 1.19 6.56
C GLY A 312 23.20 -0.10 5.82
N ARG A 313 22.31 -0.95 6.36
CA ARG A 313 21.62 -1.97 5.53
C ARG A 313 20.61 -1.33 4.58
N TRP A 314 20.09 -0.15 4.92
CA TRP A 314 19.03 0.53 4.18
C TRP A 314 19.59 1.78 3.51
N PHE A 315 19.88 1.66 2.22
CA PHE A 315 20.78 2.49 1.41
C PHE A 315 20.34 3.94 1.12
N ARG A 316 19.46 4.57 1.90
CA ARG A 316 18.84 5.85 1.50
C ARG A 316 19.06 7.03 2.46
N HIS A 317 19.96 6.92 3.44
CA HIS A 317 19.88 7.80 4.62
C HIS A 317 21.20 8.34 5.14
N GLY A 318 21.94 9.10 4.32
CA GLY A 318 23.11 9.84 4.79
C GLY A 318 22.83 10.75 5.99
N ILE A 319 21.61 11.30 6.06
CA ILE A 319 21.13 12.14 7.17
C ILE A 319 21.14 11.40 8.52
N LEU A 320 20.94 10.07 8.54
CA LEU A 320 20.93 9.31 9.79
C LEU A 320 22.29 9.27 10.48
N TYR A 321 23.38 9.19 9.70
CA TYR A 321 24.72 9.23 10.28
C TYR A 321 24.93 10.55 11.03
N GLU A 322 24.51 11.66 10.43
CA GLU A 322 24.56 12.98 11.07
C GLU A 322 23.72 12.99 12.34
N VAL A 323 22.47 12.53 12.31
CA VAL A 323 21.60 12.50 13.50
C VAL A 323 22.21 11.64 14.63
N LEU A 324 22.77 10.47 14.30
CA LEU A 324 23.37 9.57 15.29
C LEU A 324 24.69 10.12 15.85
N ASN A 325 25.47 10.85 15.05
CA ASN A 325 26.73 11.48 15.46
C ASN A 325 26.52 12.55 16.54
N TRP A 326 25.34 13.17 16.59
CA TRP A 326 25.01 14.20 17.59
C TRP A 326 24.59 13.59 18.94
N HIS A 327 24.51 12.26 19.05
CA HIS A 327 24.13 11.61 20.29
C HIS A 327 25.25 11.65 21.33
N ARG A 328 24.91 11.89 22.60
CA ARG A 328 25.89 11.99 23.71
C ARG A 328 26.78 10.74 23.87
N ALA A 329 26.25 9.57 23.50
CA ALA A 329 26.98 8.30 23.58
C ALA A 329 27.96 8.08 22.42
N TRP A 330 27.95 8.93 21.39
CA TRP A 330 28.76 8.78 20.18
C TRP A 330 30.25 8.66 20.46
N SER A 331 30.78 9.46 21.39
CA SER A 331 32.19 9.41 21.79
C SER A 331 32.64 8.03 22.28
N ARG A 332 31.71 7.24 22.80
CA ARG A 332 31.94 5.89 23.35
C ARG A 332 31.60 4.76 22.37
N VAL A 333 31.00 5.06 21.21
CA VAL A 333 30.77 4.08 20.14
C VAL A 333 32.13 3.58 19.64
N SER A 334 32.24 2.27 19.45
CA SER A 334 33.48 1.63 19.02
C SER A 334 33.97 2.23 17.69
N ALA A 335 35.29 2.29 17.49
CA ALA A 335 35.85 2.76 16.22
C ALA A 335 35.39 1.88 15.06
N GLU A 336 35.25 0.57 15.30
CA GLU A 336 34.69 -0.41 14.39
C GLU A 336 33.28 -0.04 13.90
N ASP A 337 32.34 0.24 14.80
CA ASP A 337 30.97 0.62 14.44
C ASP A 337 30.91 1.95 13.67
N LYS A 338 31.76 2.91 14.05
CA LYS A 338 31.86 4.19 13.34
C LYS A 338 32.39 4.01 11.93
N LEU A 339 33.41 3.18 11.76
CA LEU A 339 33.99 2.87 10.44
C LEU A 339 33.00 2.12 9.57
N VAL A 340 32.24 1.17 10.12
CA VAL A 340 31.15 0.50 9.41
C VAL A 340 30.12 1.53 8.92
N GLY A 341 29.69 2.46 9.78
CA GLY A 341 28.78 3.54 9.38
C GLY A 341 29.35 4.45 8.29
N LEU A 342 30.63 4.81 8.37
CA LEU A 342 31.31 5.63 7.36
C LEU A 342 31.50 4.90 6.02
N LEU A 343 31.87 3.63 6.05
CA LEU A 343 31.98 2.77 4.87
C LEU A 343 30.63 2.69 4.14
N GLN A 344 29.53 2.52 4.89
CA GLN A 344 28.18 2.49 4.35
C GLN A 344 27.78 3.85 3.73
N LEU A 345 28.11 4.97 4.39
CA LEU A 345 27.88 6.31 3.85
C LEU A 345 28.70 6.56 2.57
N ALA A 346 29.97 6.16 2.56
CA ALA A 346 30.84 6.30 1.41
C ALA A 346 30.30 5.52 0.21
N LEU A 347 29.82 4.29 0.42
CA LEU A 347 29.14 3.53 -0.63
C LEU A 347 27.89 4.25 -1.14
N GLN A 348 27.01 4.71 -0.25
CA GLN A 348 25.80 5.45 -0.67
C GLN A 348 26.11 6.67 -1.55
N GLN A 349 27.24 7.35 -1.29
CA GLN A 349 27.69 8.50 -2.06
C GLN A 349 28.49 8.14 -3.32
N GLY A 350 28.73 6.85 -3.58
CA GLY A 350 29.61 6.40 -4.66
C GLY A 350 31.07 6.82 -4.45
N ALA A 351 31.48 7.06 -3.21
CA ALA A 351 32.84 7.41 -2.86
C ALA A 351 33.74 6.16 -2.82
N ALA A 352 35.05 6.38 -2.92
CA ALA A 352 36.03 5.31 -2.93
C ALA A 352 36.13 4.66 -1.53
N CYS A 353 35.73 3.40 -1.42
CA CYS A 353 35.57 2.69 -0.15
C CYS A 353 36.85 2.00 0.33
N HIS A 354 37.87 1.90 -0.52
CA HIS A 354 39.16 1.27 -0.19
C HIS A 354 39.84 1.84 1.05
N LEU A 355 39.63 3.13 1.35
CA LEU A 355 40.15 3.79 2.54
C LEU A 355 39.56 3.21 3.83
N PHE A 356 38.34 2.69 3.77
CA PHE A 356 37.63 2.12 4.91
C PHE A 356 37.78 0.61 5.02
N CYS A 357 38.16 -0.12 3.96
CA CYS A 357 38.33 -1.58 4.00
C CYS A 357 39.64 -2.05 4.66
N THR A 358 40.40 -1.15 5.28
CA THR A 358 41.64 -1.49 5.98
C THR A 358 41.38 -1.73 7.48
N ASN A 359 42.32 -2.37 8.17
CA ASN A 359 42.22 -2.61 9.62
C ASN A 359 42.16 -1.26 10.35
N PRO A 360 41.18 -1.01 11.26
CA PRO A 360 40.37 -1.99 12.00
C PRO A 360 38.96 -2.29 11.46
N CYS A 361 38.53 -1.75 10.32
CA CYS A 361 37.16 -1.99 9.83
C CYS A 361 36.93 -3.44 9.37
N ALA A 362 38.00 -4.09 8.90
CA ALA A 362 37.94 -5.42 8.29
C ALA A 362 37.38 -6.52 9.22
N SER A 363 37.62 -6.43 10.53
CA SER A 363 37.06 -7.36 11.54
C SER A 363 35.59 -7.10 11.86
N ALA A 364 35.13 -5.87 11.65
CA ALA A 364 33.79 -5.40 12.04
C ALA A 364 32.72 -5.67 10.98
N VAL A 365 33.14 -5.89 9.72
CA VAL A 365 32.23 -6.24 8.62
C VAL A 365 31.82 -7.70 8.77
N ASP A 366 30.54 -7.95 9.02
CA ASP A 366 29.97 -9.30 9.02
C ASP A 366 29.68 -9.79 7.59
N GLU A 367 29.34 -11.08 7.44
CA GLU A 367 29.07 -11.71 6.12
C GLU A 367 27.91 -11.03 5.39
N GLU A 368 26.88 -10.62 6.13
CA GLU A 368 25.68 -9.98 5.57
C GLU A 368 26.02 -8.59 5.03
N LEU A 369 26.79 -7.81 5.78
CA LEU A 369 27.31 -6.53 5.32
C LEU A 369 28.24 -6.75 4.12
N ALA A 370 29.20 -7.66 4.17
CA ALA A 370 30.11 -7.93 3.06
C ALA A 370 29.35 -8.24 1.75
N MET A 371 28.29 -9.05 1.82
CA MET A 371 27.38 -9.33 0.69
C MET A 371 26.74 -8.08 0.12
N LEU A 372 26.23 -7.22 1.01
CA LEU A 372 25.59 -5.97 0.67
C LEU A 372 26.57 -4.99 -0.01
N LEU A 373 27.79 -4.87 0.53
CA LEU A 373 28.85 -4.04 -0.05
C LEU A 373 29.26 -4.59 -1.43
N LEU A 374 29.37 -5.92 -1.58
CA LEU A 374 29.75 -6.58 -2.83
C LEU A 374 28.70 -6.36 -3.92
N HIS A 375 27.42 -6.54 -3.59
CA HIS A 375 26.32 -6.23 -4.50
C HIS A 375 26.41 -4.78 -4.99
N PHE A 376 26.68 -3.85 -4.09
CA PHE A 376 26.78 -2.44 -4.44
C PHE A 376 27.99 -2.11 -5.32
N ALA A 377 29.17 -2.67 -5.03
CA ALA A 377 30.37 -2.48 -5.85
C ALA A 377 30.16 -3.01 -7.28
N VAL A 378 29.42 -4.11 -7.43
CA VAL A 378 29.02 -4.64 -8.74
C VAL A 378 28.04 -3.71 -9.45
N VAL A 379 27.04 -3.19 -8.74
CA VAL A 379 26.02 -2.29 -9.32
C VAL A 379 26.62 -0.94 -9.73
N THR A 380 27.62 -0.43 -8.99
CA THR A 380 28.26 0.86 -9.26
C THR A 380 29.47 0.77 -10.19
N GLU A 381 29.87 -0.43 -10.60
CA GLU A 381 31.03 -0.70 -11.48
C GLU A 381 32.36 -0.11 -10.96
N GLN A 382 32.47 0.19 -9.66
CA GLN A 382 33.69 0.73 -9.09
C GLN A 382 34.68 -0.38 -8.76
N ARG A 383 35.62 -0.60 -9.69
CA ARG A 383 36.68 -1.61 -9.57
C ARG A 383 37.47 -1.52 -8.24
N SER A 384 37.83 -0.32 -7.81
CA SER A 384 38.58 -0.10 -6.57
C SER A 384 37.79 -0.54 -5.33
N ASN A 385 36.46 -0.41 -5.34
CA ASN A 385 35.61 -0.90 -4.26
C ASN A 385 35.52 -2.42 -4.30
N LEU A 386 35.40 -3.03 -5.48
CA LEU A 386 35.39 -4.49 -5.61
C LEU A 386 36.69 -5.11 -5.07
N GLU A 387 37.84 -4.57 -5.49
CA GLU A 387 39.16 -5.03 -5.02
C GLU A 387 39.29 -4.88 -3.51
N ALA A 388 38.90 -3.74 -2.95
CA ALA A 388 38.95 -3.51 -1.51
C ALA A 388 38.02 -4.43 -0.71
N LEU A 389 36.85 -4.77 -1.24
CA LEU A 389 35.88 -5.64 -0.58
C LEU A 389 36.30 -7.11 -0.61
N LEU A 390 36.98 -7.54 -1.66
CA LEU A 390 37.55 -8.90 -1.75
C LEU A 390 38.65 -9.14 -0.71
N LEU A 391 39.28 -8.07 -0.19
CA LEU A 391 40.28 -8.14 0.87
C LEU A 391 39.67 -8.27 2.27
N LEU A 392 38.34 -8.16 2.42
CA LEU A 392 37.70 -8.28 3.73
C LEU A 392 37.68 -9.75 4.19
N PRO A 393 38.03 -10.06 5.45
CA PRO A 393 37.95 -11.41 6.01
C PRO A 393 36.57 -12.04 5.90
N ALA A 394 35.49 -11.25 5.94
CA ALA A 394 34.13 -11.72 5.76
C ALA A 394 33.82 -12.14 4.31
N ALA A 395 34.49 -11.55 3.32
CA ALA A 395 34.33 -11.95 1.91
C ALA A 395 34.85 -13.38 1.67
N ALA A 396 35.89 -13.80 2.38
CA ALA A 396 36.40 -15.17 2.35
C ALA A 396 35.40 -16.22 2.86
N LYS A 397 34.39 -15.81 3.64
CA LYS A 397 33.35 -16.70 4.17
C LYS A 397 32.14 -16.82 3.25
N LEU A 398 32.05 -16.00 2.19
CA LEU A 398 30.94 -16.04 1.25
C LEU A 398 31.04 -17.29 0.39
N SER A 399 29.96 -18.06 0.35
CA SER A 399 29.88 -19.20 -0.56
C SER A 399 29.88 -18.73 -2.02
N PRO A 400 30.40 -19.54 -2.97
CA PRO A 400 30.32 -19.25 -4.39
C PRO A 400 28.91 -18.90 -4.87
N ALA A 401 27.89 -19.57 -4.31
CA ALA A 401 26.49 -19.33 -4.62
C ALA A 401 26.00 -17.96 -4.14
N GLN A 402 26.41 -17.53 -2.93
CA GLN A 402 26.09 -16.19 -2.43
C GLN A 402 26.79 -15.11 -3.26
N ALA A 403 28.08 -15.28 -3.56
CA ALA A 403 28.83 -14.34 -4.40
C ALA A 403 28.20 -14.21 -5.80
N ALA A 404 27.78 -15.33 -6.41
CA ALA A 404 27.06 -15.33 -7.69
C ALA A 404 25.65 -14.72 -7.60
N ALA A 405 24.94 -14.91 -6.48
CA ALA A 405 23.63 -14.30 -6.24
C ALA A 405 23.72 -12.77 -6.07
N ALA A 406 24.82 -12.25 -5.50
CA ALA A 406 25.07 -10.82 -5.39
C ALA A 406 25.18 -10.12 -6.76
N SER A 407 25.59 -10.84 -7.81
CA SER A 407 25.58 -10.33 -9.19
C SER A 407 24.17 -10.25 -9.83
N GLY A 408 23.15 -10.84 -9.20
CA GLY A 408 21.73 -10.80 -9.59
C GLY A 408 21.36 -11.64 -10.83
N PRO A 409 20.13 -12.20 -10.91
CA PRO A 409 19.63 -12.80 -12.15
C PRO A 409 19.34 -11.70 -13.18
N ALA A 410 19.86 -11.86 -14.40
CA ALA A 410 19.54 -10.96 -15.51
C ALA A 410 18.02 -10.92 -15.73
N ALA A 411 17.43 -9.72 -15.68
CA ALA A 411 16.00 -9.50 -15.88
C ALA A 411 15.50 -10.17 -17.19
N ALA A 412 14.66 -11.17 -17.04
CA ALA A 412 13.90 -11.81 -18.12
C ALA A 412 12.40 -11.67 -17.81
N THR A 413 11.93 -10.45 -17.59
CA THR A 413 10.49 -10.13 -17.45
C THR A 413 10.23 -8.66 -17.78
N SER A 414 10.23 -8.32 -19.08
CA SER A 414 9.43 -7.20 -19.61
C SER A 414 9.22 -7.36 -21.12
N ARG A 415 8.36 -8.30 -21.51
CA ARG A 415 7.65 -8.22 -22.80
C ARG A 415 6.16 -8.29 -22.49
N GLY A 416 5.50 -7.14 -22.56
CA GLY A 416 4.06 -7.03 -22.38
C GLY A 416 3.58 -5.58 -22.51
N ASN A 417 3.17 -5.24 -23.73
CA ASN A 417 2.22 -4.18 -24.13
C ASN A 417 2.53 -2.70 -23.82
N VAL A 418 2.94 -1.99 -24.87
CA VAL A 418 2.64 -0.55 -25.02
C VAL A 418 1.97 -0.36 -26.39
N ALA A 419 0.71 0.09 -26.33
CA ALA A 419 -0.08 0.53 -27.47
C ALA A 419 0.36 1.94 -27.92
N ALA A 420 0.11 2.20 -29.20
CA ALA A 420 0.57 3.35 -29.97
C ALA A 420 0.09 4.72 -29.48
N SER A 421 0.95 5.73 -29.64
CA SER A 421 0.52 7.09 -30.02
C SER A 421 1.63 7.79 -30.81
N ASN A 422 1.28 8.23 -32.02
CA ASN A 422 2.11 8.97 -32.97
C ASN A 422 2.53 10.35 -32.45
N GLY A 423 3.70 10.83 -32.89
CA GLY A 423 4.11 12.23 -32.75
C GLY A 423 5.48 12.51 -33.37
N CYS A 424 5.49 13.09 -34.56
CA CYS A 424 6.62 13.41 -35.42
C CYS A 424 7.48 14.58 -34.88
N ALA A 425 8.82 14.49 -34.94
CA ALA A 425 9.74 15.59 -35.30
C ALA A 425 11.20 15.11 -35.41
N LYS A 426 11.82 15.36 -36.58
CA LYS A 426 13.29 15.36 -36.85
C LYS A 426 13.89 16.67 -36.29
N PRO A 427 15.19 16.77 -35.93
CA PRO A 427 16.21 17.00 -36.96
C PRO A 427 17.69 16.63 -36.65
N ALA A 428 18.48 16.74 -37.73
CA ALA A 428 19.89 17.14 -37.88
C ALA A 428 21.05 16.27 -37.34
N ALA A 429 21.85 15.83 -38.30
CA ALA A 429 23.12 15.11 -38.18
C ALA A 429 24.31 16.06 -37.90
N ALA A 430 25.27 15.57 -37.13
CA ALA A 430 26.66 16.01 -37.16
C ALA A 430 27.54 14.75 -37.15
N GLU A 431 28.27 14.54 -38.25
CA GLU A 431 29.16 13.40 -38.48
C GLU A 431 30.48 13.60 -37.73
N GLY A 432 30.92 12.56 -37.03
CA GLY A 432 32.24 12.45 -36.39
C GLY A 432 32.54 10.97 -36.16
N SER A 433 32.89 10.27 -37.24
CA SER A 433 33.23 8.84 -37.25
C SER A 433 34.63 8.62 -36.66
N LEU A 434 34.70 8.01 -35.47
CA LEU A 434 35.89 7.34 -34.95
C LEU A 434 35.67 5.83 -35.09
N GLY A 435 36.61 5.15 -35.75
CA GLY A 435 36.47 3.77 -36.21
C GLY A 435 36.44 2.73 -35.09
N ALA A 436 35.61 1.70 -35.28
CA ALA A 436 35.38 0.57 -34.37
C ALA A 436 36.64 -0.24 -33.95
N ALA A 437 37.81 0.03 -34.54
CA ALA A 437 39.07 -0.61 -34.20
C ALA A 437 39.72 -0.05 -32.91
N GLU A 438 39.52 1.24 -32.58
CA GLU A 438 40.08 1.84 -31.36
C GLU A 438 39.30 1.46 -30.09
N ILE A 439 38.00 1.18 -30.22
CA ILE A 439 37.13 0.81 -29.09
C ILE A 439 37.43 -0.63 -28.62
N SER A 440 37.72 -1.57 -29.54
CA SER A 440 38.12 -2.95 -29.19
C SER A 440 39.47 -3.04 -28.46
N HIS A 441 40.39 -2.10 -28.71
CA HIS A 441 41.70 -2.10 -28.08
C HIS A 441 41.71 -1.45 -26.68
N SER A 442 40.76 -0.55 -26.38
CA SER A 442 40.63 0.06 -25.05
C SER A 442 39.89 -0.83 -24.03
N LEU A 443 39.09 -1.80 -24.50
CA LEU A 443 38.30 -2.70 -23.66
C LEU A 443 38.98 -4.04 -23.32
N THR A 444 40.04 -4.41 -24.04
CA THR A 444 40.81 -5.66 -23.80
C THR A 444 42.00 -5.44 -22.86
N GLN A 445 42.51 -4.21 -22.78
CA GLN A 445 43.62 -3.83 -21.89
C GLN A 445 43.32 -3.91 -20.37
N PRO A 446 42.09 -3.67 -19.87
CA PRO A 446 41.78 -3.76 -18.44
C PRO A 446 41.83 -5.19 -17.86
N LEU A 447 41.64 -6.21 -18.71
CA LEU A 447 41.69 -7.63 -18.32
C LEU A 447 43.12 -8.18 -18.26
N GLN A 448 44.06 -7.60 -18.99
CA GLN A 448 45.47 -8.02 -19.00
C GLN A 448 46.29 -7.45 -17.84
N ASN A 449 45.81 -6.38 -17.19
CA ASN A 449 46.51 -5.70 -16.09
C ASN A 449 46.05 -6.15 -14.68
N LEU A 450 45.39 -7.30 -14.56
CA LEU A 450 45.05 -7.91 -13.26
C LEU A 450 46.32 -8.55 -12.64
N SER A 451 47.18 -7.73 -12.04
CA SER A 451 48.19 -8.22 -11.08
C SER A 451 47.59 -8.23 -9.68
N LEU A 452 46.78 -9.24 -9.40
CA LEU A 452 46.35 -9.53 -8.02
C LEU A 452 47.56 -10.07 -7.25
N SER A 453 47.85 -9.50 -6.08
CA SER A 453 48.74 -10.12 -5.10
C SER A 453 48.25 -11.55 -4.82
N MET A 454 49.12 -12.55 -4.96
CA MET A 454 48.79 -13.97 -4.82
C MET A 454 48.15 -14.31 -3.46
N ASP A 455 48.36 -13.48 -2.44
CA ASP A 455 47.87 -13.73 -1.08
C ASP A 455 46.36 -13.49 -0.93
N ALA A 456 45.75 -12.64 -1.77
CA ALA A 456 44.31 -12.38 -1.75
C ALA A 456 43.49 -13.44 -2.52
N ALA A 457 44.11 -14.10 -3.51
CA ALA A 457 43.47 -15.07 -4.38
C ALA A 457 43.30 -16.47 -3.74
N ALA A 458 43.95 -16.73 -2.61
CA ALA A 458 43.88 -18.03 -1.93
C ALA A 458 42.56 -18.25 -1.15
N ALA A 459 41.80 -17.19 -0.86
CA ALA A 459 40.63 -17.25 0.03
C ALA A 459 39.27 -17.40 -0.68
N ILE A 460 39.20 -17.11 -1.98
CA ILE A 460 38.01 -17.26 -2.82
C ILE A 460 38.41 -18.18 -3.97
N SER A 461 37.65 -19.25 -4.26
CA SER A 461 38.02 -20.13 -5.36
C SER A 461 38.13 -19.33 -6.66
N ALA A 462 39.20 -19.55 -7.43
CA ALA A 462 39.46 -18.82 -8.68
C ALA A 462 38.24 -18.84 -9.61
N ASP A 463 37.47 -19.93 -9.59
CA ASP A 463 36.23 -20.08 -10.35
C ASP A 463 35.11 -19.12 -9.92
N SER A 464 34.97 -18.85 -8.62
CA SER A 464 33.95 -17.92 -8.11
C SER A 464 34.27 -16.47 -8.47
N LEU A 465 35.54 -16.09 -8.36
CA LEU A 465 36.02 -14.77 -8.77
C LEU A 465 35.87 -14.57 -10.28
N LEU A 466 36.21 -15.59 -11.07
CA LEU A 466 36.07 -15.58 -12.52
C LEU A 466 34.60 -15.45 -12.94
N GLN A 467 33.69 -16.17 -12.28
CA GLN A 467 32.25 -16.07 -12.56
C GLN A 467 31.68 -14.67 -12.26
N LEU A 468 32.11 -14.05 -11.16
CA LEU A 468 31.65 -12.72 -10.76
C LEU A 468 32.17 -11.63 -11.72
N LEU A 469 33.44 -11.72 -12.12
CA LEU A 469 34.05 -10.84 -13.12
C LEU A 469 33.41 -11.04 -14.51
N GLN A 470 33.11 -12.28 -14.90
CA GLN A 470 32.40 -12.57 -16.16
C GLN A 470 30.96 -12.02 -16.16
N ALA A 471 30.25 -12.11 -15.04
CA ALA A 471 28.91 -11.56 -14.90
C ALA A 471 28.90 -10.03 -14.99
N ALA A 472 29.84 -9.37 -14.32
CA ALA A 472 30.02 -7.91 -14.40
C ALA A 472 30.40 -7.44 -15.81
N ALA A 473 31.37 -8.09 -16.45
CA ALA A 473 31.78 -7.77 -17.82
C ALA A 473 30.63 -7.96 -18.83
N LYS A 474 29.84 -9.03 -18.69
CA LYS A 474 28.68 -9.29 -19.56
C LYS A 474 27.56 -8.25 -19.39
N ARG A 475 27.42 -7.66 -18.19
CA ARG A 475 26.46 -6.59 -17.91
C ARG A 475 26.91 -5.25 -18.51
N ALA A 476 28.18 -4.88 -18.32
CA ALA A 476 28.76 -3.67 -18.90
C ALA A 476 28.62 -3.63 -20.43
N VAL A 477 28.90 -4.76 -21.10
CA VAL A 477 28.75 -4.91 -22.57
C VAL A 477 27.29 -4.75 -23.02
N ARG A 478 26.31 -5.19 -22.23
CA ARG A 478 24.88 -5.05 -22.57
C ARG A 478 24.38 -3.61 -22.41
N LEU A 479 24.85 -2.90 -21.39
CA LEU A 479 24.51 -1.50 -21.18
C LEU A 479 25.12 -0.60 -22.25
N SER A 480 26.36 -0.89 -22.68
CA SER A 480 26.98 -0.18 -23.81
C SER A 480 26.25 -0.46 -25.13
N ALA A 481 25.73 -1.69 -25.34
CA ALA A 481 24.94 -2.04 -26.53
C ALA A 481 23.52 -1.44 -26.52
N GLY A 482 22.93 -1.20 -25.34
CA GLY A 482 21.64 -0.53 -25.19
C GLY A 482 21.69 0.98 -25.47
N ALA A 483 22.85 1.60 -25.28
CA ALA A 483 23.05 3.04 -25.50
C ALA A 483 23.27 3.42 -26.98
N SER A 484 23.68 2.48 -27.84
CA SER A 484 24.00 2.76 -29.24
C SER A 484 22.83 2.58 -30.22
N GLY A 485 21.68 2.06 -29.79
CA GLY A 485 20.46 2.01 -30.62
C GLY A 485 20.58 1.20 -31.92
N GLU A 486 21.61 0.37 -32.09
CA GLU A 486 21.80 -0.44 -33.29
C GLU A 486 21.27 -1.86 -33.11
N THR A 487 20.44 -2.29 -34.06
CA THR A 487 19.89 -3.66 -34.15
C THR A 487 20.98 -4.68 -34.51
N PRO A 488 20.89 -5.95 -34.05
CA PRO A 488 21.95 -6.92 -34.23
C PRO A 488 21.94 -7.49 -35.65
N ALA A 489 22.92 -7.10 -36.46
CA ALA A 489 23.36 -7.86 -37.62
C ALA A 489 24.77 -8.44 -37.35
N ASP A 490 24.90 -9.73 -37.61
CA ASP A 490 26.12 -10.54 -37.72
C ASP A 490 27.05 -10.66 -36.50
N PHE A 491 26.72 -11.64 -35.65
CA PHE A 491 27.66 -12.28 -34.73
C PHE A 491 28.49 -13.35 -35.46
N SER A 492 29.55 -12.92 -36.15
CA SER A 492 30.64 -13.81 -36.61
C SER A 492 31.94 -13.66 -35.81
N ALA A 493 31.97 -12.78 -34.79
CA ALA A 493 33.15 -12.50 -33.96
C ALA A 493 33.23 -13.29 -32.64
N LEU A 494 32.53 -14.43 -32.50
CA LEU A 494 32.67 -15.33 -31.34
C LEU A 494 33.71 -16.45 -31.55
N GLY A 495 34.37 -16.50 -32.72
CA GLY A 495 35.40 -17.49 -33.03
C GLY A 495 36.77 -17.26 -32.38
N SER A 496 37.06 -16.06 -31.86
CA SER A 496 38.40 -15.71 -31.34
C SER A 496 38.61 -15.99 -29.85
N VAL A 497 37.57 -16.37 -29.09
CA VAL A 497 37.69 -16.73 -27.66
C VAL A 497 37.95 -18.24 -27.46
N GLN A 498 37.54 -19.09 -28.42
CA GLN A 498 37.87 -20.52 -28.38
C GLN A 498 39.31 -20.84 -28.78
N SER A 499 39.97 -19.99 -29.59
CA SER A 499 41.40 -20.14 -29.95
C SER A 499 42.36 -19.76 -28.82
N SER A 500 41.91 -18.93 -27.87
CA SER A 500 42.68 -18.59 -26.66
C SER A 500 42.67 -19.74 -25.64
N LYS A 501 41.58 -20.52 -25.59
CA LYS A 501 41.44 -21.69 -24.70
C LYS A 501 42.38 -22.84 -25.09
N THR A 502 42.65 -23.02 -26.39
CA THR A 502 43.63 -24.00 -26.89
C THR A 502 45.08 -23.52 -26.76
N SER A 503 45.32 -22.21 -26.81
CA SER A 503 46.66 -21.64 -26.59
C SER A 503 47.09 -21.66 -25.12
N TYR A 504 46.17 -21.38 -24.18
CA TYR A 504 46.44 -21.45 -22.73
C TYR A 504 46.62 -22.89 -22.21
N SER A 505 45.83 -23.84 -22.72
CA SER A 505 45.97 -25.27 -22.37
C SER A 505 47.28 -25.87 -22.89
N ARG A 506 47.83 -25.39 -24.01
CA ARG A 506 49.17 -25.79 -24.49
C ARG A 506 50.30 -25.18 -23.67
N GLN A 507 50.18 -23.93 -23.22
CA GLN A 507 51.19 -23.31 -22.35
C GLN A 507 51.25 -23.94 -20.96
N LEU A 508 50.12 -24.38 -20.39
CA LEU A 508 50.09 -25.11 -19.12
C LEU A 508 50.62 -26.55 -19.22
N GLN A 509 50.55 -27.20 -20.38
CA GLN A 509 51.10 -28.54 -20.59
C GLN A 509 52.60 -28.58 -20.90
N GLN A 510 53.23 -27.45 -21.25
CA GLN A 510 54.67 -27.35 -21.53
C GLN A 510 55.51 -26.90 -20.31
N TRP A 511 54.88 -26.67 -19.16
CA TRP A 511 55.55 -26.10 -17.97
C TRP A 511 56.19 -27.07 -16.95
N PRO A 512 56.39 -28.39 -17.16
CA PRO A 512 57.20 -29.19 -16.23
C PRO A 512 58.64 -29.47 -16.71
N ALA A 513 59.23 -28.68 -17.62
CA ALA A 513 60.60 -28.90 -18.10
C ALA A 513 61.57 -27.72 -17.93
N GLN A 514 61.22 -26.69 -17.15
CA GLN A 514 62.12 -25.58 -16.84
C GLN A 514 62.05 -25.14 -15.38
N VAL A 515 62.05 -26.10 -14.45
CA VAL A 515 62.57 -25.90 -13.08
C VAL A 515 63.08 -27.27 -12.58
N CYS A 516 64.34 -27.56 -12.90
CA CYS A 516 65.28 -28.26 -12.03
C CYS A 516 66.57 -27.43 -12.07
#